data_AF-A0A0S8KPR9-F1
#
_entry.id   AF-A0A0S8KPR9-F1
#
_cell.length_a   1.000
_cell.length_b   1.000
_cell.length_c   1.000
_cell.angle_alpha   90.00
_cell.angle_beta   90.00
_cell.angle_gamma   90.00
#
_symmetry.space_group_name_H-M   'P 1'
#
loop_
_entity.id
_entity.type
_entity.pdbx_description
1 polymer ?
#
loop_
_entity_poly.entity_id
_entity_poly.type
_entity_poly.pdbx_seq_one_letter_code
_entity_poly.pdbx_strand_id
1 'polypeptide(L)'
;MTDLQETEITAQEPKAPLAGRVMSIDALRGFDMFWIIGGWYIFDGLHKALNNTTTGFIMKQLKHVEWEDFVFEDLIMPLFLFIVGV
;
A
#
# COMPACT_ATOMS: atom_id res chain seq x y z
N MET A 1 -43.34 -19.98 26.72
CA MET A 1 -43.45 -18.50 26.60
C MET A 1 -42.79 -17.94 27.85
N THR A 2 -41.47 -17.80 27.95
CA THR A 2 -40.46 -17.60 26.91
C THR A 2 -39.12 -18.01 27.54
N ASP A 3 -38.35 -18.83 26.83
CA ASP A 3 -36.96 -19.11 27.13
C ASP A 3 -36.16 -17.81 27.03
N LEU A 4 -35.74 -17.26 28.17
CA LEU A 4 -34.71 -16.24 28.19
C LEU A 4 -33.38 -16.96 28.01
N GLN A 5 -33.01 -17.16 26.75
CA GLN A 5 -31.62 -17.45 26.38
C GLN A 5 -30.77 -16.34 26.99
N GLU A 6 -30.04 -16.72 28.02
CA GLU A 6 -28.96 -15.92 28.59
C GLU A 6 -27.98 -15.66 27.45
N THR A 7 -28.07 -14.47 26.87
CA THR A 7 -27.13 -13.99 25.86
C THR A 7 -25.77 -14.03 26.52
N GLU A 8 -25.03 -15.10 26.24
CA GLU A 8 -23.62 -15.24 26.56
C GLU A 8 -22.93 -14.12 25.78
N ILE A 9 -22.77 -12.95 26.42
CA ILE A 9 -21.88 -11.92 25.93
C ILE A 9 -20.50 -12.50 26.13
N THR A 10 -20.07 -13.32 25.17
CA THR A 10 -18.68 -13.69 25.04
C THR A 10 -17.93 -12.39 24.80
N ALA A 11 -17.38 -11.83 25.88
CA ALA A 11 -16.37 -10.78 25.78
C ALA A 11 -15.27 -11.34 24.89
N GLN A 12 -15.20 -10.87 23.65
CA GLN A 12 -14.05 -11.12 22.81
C GLN A 12 -12.84 -10.58 23.58
N GLU A 13 -12.02 -11.49 24.11
CA GLU A 13 -10.70 -11.10 24.58
C GLU A 13 -10.02 -10.29 23.47
N PRO A 14 -9.35 -9.17 23.79
CA PRO A 14 -8.63 -8.42 22.79
C PRO A 14 -7.62 -9.37 22.16
N LYS A 15 -7.90 -9.77 20.91
CA LYS A 15 -7.06 -10.69 20.14
C LYS A 15 -5.65 -10.11 20.19
N ALA A 16 -4.77 -10.75 20.98
CA ALA A 16 -3.38 -10.36 21.08
C ALA A 16 -2.87 -10.16 19.64
N PRO A 17 -2.13 -9.07 19.35
CA PRO A 17 -1.62 -8.83 18.00
C PRO A 17 -0.97 -10.13 17.54
N LEU A 18 -1.47 -10.69 16.43
CA LEU A 18 -1.06 -11.99 15.91
C LEU A 18 0.46 -12.04 16.01
N ALA A 19 1.03 -12.94 16.80
CA ALA A 19 2.46 -12.97 17.10
C ALA A 19 3.36 -13.22 15.85
N GLY A 20 2.77 -13.24 14.65
CA GLY A 20 3.44 -13.27 13.35
C GLY A 20 3.12 -12.09 12.43
N ARG A 21 2.45 -11.01 12.88
CA ARG A 21 2.25 -9.81 12.06
C ARG A 21 3.54 -8.99 11.99
N VAL A 22 4.08 -8.88 10.79
CA VAL A 22 5.32 -8.13 10.54
C VAL A 22 4.98 -6.70 10.14
N MET A 23 5.33 -5.73 10.99
CA MET A 23 5.01 -4.31 10.76
C MET A 23 5.59 -3.77 9.44
N SER A 24 6.76 -4.23 9.01
CA SER A 24 7.34 -3.80 7.72
C SER A 24 6.51 -4.26 6.52
N ILE A 25 5.84 -5.43 6.61
CA ILE A 25 4.93 -5.92 5.56
C ILE A 25 3.67 -5.06 5.51
N ASP A 26 3.14 -4.66 6.65
CA ASP A 26 1.99 -3.76 6.70
C ASP A 26 2.33 -2.38 6.10
N ALA A 27 3.52 -1.84 6.41
CA ALA A 27 4.02 -0.60 5.83
C ALA A 27 4.23 -0.70 4.31
N LEU A 28 4.80 -1.82 3.83
CA LEU A 28 5.00 -2.09 2.41
C LEU A 28 3.66 -2.18 1.67
N ARG A 29 2.68 -2.88 2.24
CA ARG A 29 1.33 -2.98 1.68
C ARG A 29 0.67 -1.60 1.54
N GLY A 30 0.79 -0.76 2.56
CA GLY A 30 0.27 0.61 2.51
C GLY A 30 0.97 1.46 1.43
N PHE A 31 2.27 1.27 1.27
CA PHE A 31 3.06 1.93 0.22
C PHE A 31 2.59 1.54 -1.18
N ASP A 32 2.39 0.25 -1.46
CA ASP A 32 1.88 -0.22 -2.75
C ASP A 32 0.50 0.37 -3.05
N MET A 33 -0.41 0.34 -2.07
CA MET A 33 -1.75 0.93 -2.21
C MET A 33 -1.70 2.43 -2.49
N PHE A 34 -0.81 3.17 -1.81
CA PHE A 34 -0.63 4.60 -2.04
C PHE A 34 -0.25 4.91 -3.50
N TRP A 35 0.67 4.13 -4.08
CA TRP A 35 1.09 4.35 -5.47
C TRP A 35 0.01 3.97 -6.48
N ILE A 36 -0.67 2.84 -6.29
CA ILE A 36 -1.77 2.38 -7.17
C ILE A 36 -2.93 3.39 -7.21
N ILE A 37 -3.28 3.99 -6.07
CA ILE A 37 -4.40 4.93 -5.98
C ILE A 37 -4.09 6.26 -6.68
N GLY A 38 -2.82 6.61 -6.81
CA GLY A 38 -2.42 7.83 -7.53
C GLY A 38 -1.40 8.69 -6.81
N GLY A 39 -0.41 8.09 -6.13
CA GLY A 39 0.74 8.82 -5.59
C GLY A 39 1.44 9.72 -6.63
N TRP A 40 1.37 9.34 -7.91
CA TRP A 40 1.81 10.14 -9.06
C TRP A 40 1.31 11.59 -9.06
N TYR A 41 0.02 11.82 -8.77
CA TYR A 41 -0.59 13.15 -8.89
C TYR A 41 0.05 14.19 -7.96
N ILE A 42 0.52 13.74 -6.79
CA ILE A 42 1.20 14.58 -5.82
C ILE A 42 2.54 15.06 -6.39
N PHE A 43 3.29 14.14 -7.02
CA PHE A 43 4.58 14.46 -7.62
C PHE A 43 4.45 15.26 -8.92
N ASP A 44 3.38 15.07 -9.70
CA ASP A 44 3.07 15.92 -10.86
C ASP A 44 2.82 17.38 -10.47
N GLY A 45 2.02 17.61 -9.43
CA GLY A 45 1.80 18.95 -8.88
C GLY A 45 3.10 19.58 -8.36
N LEU A 46 3.92 18.79 -7.67
CA LEU A 46 5.23 19.23 -7.17
C LEU A 46 6.20 19.57 -8.30
N HIS A 47 6.21 18.79 -9.39
CA HIS A 47 7.04 19.04 -10.56
C HIS A 47 6.69 20.37 -11.21
N LYS A 48 5.40 20.64 -11.39
CA LYS A 48 4.91 21.91 -11.94
C LYS A 48 5.29 23.11 -11.07
N ALA A 49 5.36 22.93 -9.75
CA ALA A 49 5.72 23.98 -8.82
C ALA A 49 7.23 24.27 -8.77
N LEU A 50 8.08 23.24 -8.74
CA LEU A 50 9.54 23.39 -8.58
C LEU A 50 10.30 23.49 -9.91
N ASN A 51 9.77 22.88 -10.97
CA ASN A 51 10.31 22.86 -12.33
C ASN A 51 11.83 22.62 -12.43
N ASN A 52 12.32 21.63 -11.68
CA ASN A 52 13.74 21.30 -11.58
C ASN A 52 14.06 19.94 -12.23
N THR A 53 15.35 19.69 -12.51
CA THR A 53 15.84 18.46 -13.15
C THR A 53 15.61 17.20 -12.31
N THR A 54 15.76 17.30 -10.98
CA THR A 54 15.54 16.19 -10.04
C THR A 54 14.11 15.70 -10.05
N THR A 55 13.15 16.62 -10.03
CA THR A 55 11.72 16.29 -10.07
C THR A 55 11.35 15.76 -11.45
N GLY A 56 11.96 16.23 -12.54
CA GLY A 56 11.80 15.63 -13.86
C GLY A 56 12.28 14.17 -13.91
N PHE A 57 13.39 13.84 -13.24
CA PHE A 57 13.86 12.46 -13.11
C PHE A 57 12.88 11.58 -12.31
N ILE A 58 12.39 12.07 -11.17
CA ILE A 58 11.38 11.36 -10.35
C ILE A 58 10.10 11.14 -11.16
N MET A 59 9.68 12.13 -11.93
CA MET A 59 8.52 12.03 -12.81
C MET A 59 8.71 10.98 -13.91
N LYS A 60 9.93 10.77 -14.41
CA LYS A 60 10.17 9.67 -15.35
C LYS A 60 9.95 8.30 -14.69
N GLN A 61 10.29 8.16 -13.42
CA GLN A 61 10.19 6.89 -12.69
C GLN A 61 8.76 6.54 -12.29
N LEU A 62 7.93 7.55 -12.05
CA LEU A 62 6.54 7.38 -11.61
C LEU A 62 5.53 7.41 -12.77
N LYS A 63 6.02 7.46 -14.02
CA LYS A 63 5.19 7.41 -15.23
C LYS A 63 5.28 6.02 -15.83
N HIS A 64 4.14 5.36 -16.01
CA HIS A 64 4.08 4.10 -16.74
C HIS A 64 4.68 4.26 -18.14
N VAL A 65 5.65 3.39 -18.44
CA VAL A 65 6.38 3.34 -19.70
C VAL A 65 5.85 2.21 -20.57
N GLU A 66 6.32 2.14 -21.81
CA GLU A 66 6.03 0.97 -22.65
C GLU A 66 6.69 -0.28 -22.08
N TRP A 67 6.18 -1.45 -22.46
CA TRP A 67 6.55 -2.74 -21.89
C TRP A 67 8.05 -3.09 -21.96
N GLU A 68 8.80 -2.49 -22.89
CA GLU A 68 10.24 -2.72 -23.09
C GLU A 68 11.13 -1.90 -22.14
N ASP A 69 10.55 -0.96 -21.39
CA ASP A 69 11.26 -0.13 -20.42
C ASP A 69 11.05 -0.62 -18.99
N PHE A 70 11.88 -0.14 -18.06
CA PHE A 70 11.77 -0.47 -16.64
C PHE A 70 11.86 0.79 -15.78
N VAL A 71 10.83 1.05 -15.00
CA VAL A 71 10.71 2.19 -14.10
C VAL A 71 10.20 1.76 -12.73
N PHE A 72 10.23 2.69 -11.77
CA PHE A 72 9.83 2.42 -10.39
C PHE A 72 8.41 1.84 -10.27
N GLU A 73 7.45 2.30 -11.09
CA GLU A 73 6.06 1.83 -11.04
C GLU A 73 5.95 0.31 -11.29
N ASP A 74 6.88 -0.29 -12.05
CA ASP A 74 6.91 -1.72 -12.34
C ASP A 74 7.23 -2.58 -11.09
N LEU A 75 7.86 -1.98 -10.06
CA LEU A 75 8.18 -2.66 -8.81
C LEU A 75 6.96 -2.94 -7.93
N ILE A 76 5.83 -2.27 -8.16
CA ILE A 76 4.60 -2.45 -7.37
C ILE A 76 4.10 -3.89 -7.48
N MET A 77 4.17 -4.50 -8.67
CA MET A 77 3.65 -5.85 -8.91
C MET A 77 4.49 -6.94 -8.22
N PRO A 78 5.83 -6.97 -8.37
CA PRO A 78 6.69 -7.88 -7.61
C PRO A 78 6.54 -7.75 -6.09
N LEU A 79 6.40 -6.52 -5.57
CA LEU A 79 6.20 -6.28 -4.13
C LEU A 79 4.83 -6.79 -3.66
N PHE A 80 3.78 -6.57 -4.43
CA PHE A 80 2.45 -7.10 -4.13
C PHE A 80 2.45 -8.63 -4.10
N LEU A 81 3.08 -9.29 -5.08
CA LEU A 81 3.22 -10.75 -5.10
C LEU A 81 3.99 -11.26 -3.89
N PHE A 82 5.06 -10.57 -3.49
CA PHE A 82 5.82 -10.90 -2.28
C PHE A 82 4.94 -10.83 -1.03
N ILE A 83 4.12 -9.79 -0.86
CA ILE A 83 3.20 -9.65 0.28
C ILE A 83 2.16 -10.77 0.32
N VAL A 84 1.65 -11.22 -0.83
CA VAL A 84 0.66 -12.31 -0.90
C VAL A 84 1.28 -13.68 -0.59
N GLY A 85 2.56 -13.86 -0.90
CA GLY A 85 3.28 -15.13 -0.69
C GLY A 85 3.84 -15.35 0.72
N VAL A 86 3.77 -14.34 1.60
CA VAL A 86 4.24 -14.37 3.02
C VAL A 86 3.07 -14.55 3.96
#